data_AF-A0A1V9V949-F1
#
_entry.id   AF-A0A1V9V949-F1
#
_cell.length_a   1.000
_cell.length_b   1.000
_cell.length_c   1.000
_cell.angle_alpha   90.00
_cell.angle_beta   90.00
_cell.angle_gamma   90.00
#
_symmetry.space_group_name_H-M   'P 1'
#
loop_
_entity.id
_entity.type
_entity.pdbx_description
1 polymer ?
#
loop_
_entity_poly.entity_id
_entity_poly.type
_entity_poly.pdbx_seq_one_letter_code
_entity_poly.pdbx_strand_id
1 'polypeptide(L)'
;MDEINEKVKAINSAITVIDQIAFQTNILSLNAAVEAATAGEAGKGFAVVAQEVRNLANRSAEAAREIKNLVEEATIKANDGKLISSDMIDGYKDLNKNISETINIIEDVSGASKEQMLGIEQINQAVNMLDRVTQENAFESNQIKEISQSVSKLAYELLTDAKSKKFN
;
A
#
# COMPACT_ATOMS: atom_id res chain seq x y z
N MET A 1 -5.63 22.06 -2.68
CA MET A 1 -6.98 21.81 -3.24
C MET A 1 -7.93 22.94 -2.88
N ASP A 2 -8.05 23.33 -1.61
CA ASP A 2 -8.97 24.42 -1.22
C ASP A 2 -8.56 25.78 -1.83
N GLU A 3 -7.26 26.05 -1.96
CA GLU A 3 -6.76 27.22 -2.70
C GLU A 3 -7.14 27.21 -4.19
N ILE A 4 -7.18 26.02 -4.83
CA ILE A 4 -7.58 25.89 -6.24
C ILE A 4 -9.06 26.25 -6.37
N ASN A 5 -9.91 25.73 -5.48
CA ASN A 5 -11.35 26.06 -5.48
C ASN A 5 -11.59 27.57 -5.25
N GLU A 6 -10.83 28.21 -4.37
CA GLU A 6 -10.92 29.67 -4.19
C GLU A 6 -10.52 30.45 -5.45
N LYS A 7 -9.45 30.03 -6.14
CA LYS A 7 -9.05 30.66 -7.41
C LYS A 7 -10.07 30.43 -8.53
N VAL A 8 -10.66 29.25 -8.61
CA VAL A 8 -11.73 28.95 -9.57
C VAL A 8 -12.97 29.81 -9.31
N LYS A 9 -13.38 29.98 -8.05
CA LYS A 9 -14.50 30.89 -7.70
C LYS A 9 -14.21 32.33 -8.15
N ALA A 10 -12.98 32.81 -7.92
CA ALA A 10 -12.58 34.15 -8.37
C ALA A 10 -12.64 34.29 -9.89
N ILE A 11 -12.20 33.27 -10.64
CA ILE A 11 -12.30 33.22 -12.10
C ILE A 11 -13.77 33.25 -12.56
N ASN A 12 -14.64 32.45 -11.94
CA ASN A 12 -16.08 32.44 -12.26
C ASN A 12 -16.75 33.81 -12.02
N SER A 13 -16.39 34.49 -10.93
CA SER A 13 -16.84 35.87 -10.68
C SER A 13 -16.35 36.83 -11.76
N ALA A 14 -15.09 36.73 -12.19
CA ALA A 14 -14.55 37.57 -13.26
C ALA A 14 -15.25 37.32 -14.60
N ILE A 15 -15.52 36.06 -14.96
CA ILE A 15 -16.27 35.68 -16.18
C ILE A 15 -17.69 36.26 -16.14
N THR A 16 -18.34 36.22 -14.98
CA THR A 16 -19.68 36.80 -14.78
C THR A 16 -19.68 38.31 -15.05
N VAL A 17 -18.64 39.02 -14.58
CA VAL A 17 -18.47 40.45 -14.86
C VAL A 17 -18.26 40.70 -16.36
N ILE A 18 -17.49 39.86 -17.06
CA ILE A 18 -17.28 39.97 -18.51
C ILE A 18 -18.60 39.78 -19.27
N ASP A 19 -19.41 38.79 -18.92
CA ASP A 19 -20.74 38.57 -19.53
C ASP A 19 -21.68 39.77 -19.30
N GLN A 20 -21.64 40.37 -18.11
CA GLN A 20 -22.39 41.59 -17.81
C GLN A 20 -21.93 42.78 -18.66
N ILE A 21 -20.61 42.98 -18.84
CA ILE A 21 -20.04 44.03 -19.69
C ILE A 21 -20.44 43.82 -21.15
N ALA A 22 -20.38 42.58 -21.63
CA ALA A 22 -20.78 42.21 -22.98
C ALA A 22 -22.28 42.51 -23.20
N PHE A 23 -23.13 42.16 -22.24
CA PHE A 23 -24.57 42.47 -22.27
C PHE A 23 -24.83 43.98 -22.31
N GLN A 24 -24.18 44.76 -21.43
CA GLN A 24 -24.32 46.22 -21.43
C GLN A 24 -23.86 46.85 -22.76
N THR A 25 -22.75 46.35 -23.31
CA THR A 25 -22.22 46.82 -24.60
C THR A 25 -23.17 46.50 -25.75
N ASN A 26 -23.81 45.33 -25.73
CA ASN A 26 -24.86 44.96 -26.68
C ASN A 26 -26.07 45.92 -26.60
N ILE A 27 -26.52 46.29 -25.39
CA ILE A 27 -27.61 47.29 -25.22
C ILE A 27 -27.18 48.68 -25.71
N LEU A 28 -25.96 49.14 -25.38
CA LEU A 28 -25.40 50.41 -25.87
C LEU A 28 -25.35 50.46 -27.40
N SER A 29 -24.90 49.37 -28.03
CA SER A 29 -24.82 49.27 -29.49
C SER A 29 -26.21 49.30 -30.16
N LEU A 30 -27.22 48.71 -29.52
CA LEU A 30 -28.60 48.76 -30.01
C LEU A 30 -29.15 50.18 -29.96
N ASN A 31 -28.93 50.90 -28.85
CA ASN A 31 -29.35 52.29 -28.72
C ASN A 31 -28.65 53.19 -29.75
N ALA A 32 -27.35 52.97 -29.99
CA ALA A 32 -26.61 53.68 -31.03
C ALA A 32 -27.14 53.40 -32.46
N ALA A 33 -27.56 52.15 -32.74
CA ALA A 33 -28.18 51.80 -34.00
C ALA A 33 -29.55 52.48 -34.20
N VAL A 34 -30.34 52.61 -33.12
CA VAL A 34 -31.62 53.34 -33.12
C VAL A 34 -31.39 54.84 -33.41
N GLU A 35 -30.43 55.47 -32.72
CA GLU A 35 -30.13 56.89 -32.92
C GLU A 35 -29.58 57.17 -34.34
N ALA A 36 -28.76 56.25 -34.87
CA ALA A 36 -28.27 56.31 -36.24
C ALA A 36 -29.41 56.21 -37.27
N ALA A 37 -30.44 55.42 -37.01
CA ALA A 37 -31.63 55.34 -37.85
C ALA A 37 -32.46 56.64 -37.79
N THR A 38 -32.57 57.26 -36.62
CA THR A 38 -33.23 58.56 -36.41
C THR A 38 -32.54 59.68 -37.20
N ALA A 39 -31.21 59.65 -37.32
CA ALA A 39 -30.41 60.63 -38.07
C ALA A 39 -30.44 60.46 -39.61
N GLY A 40 -31.12 59.43 -40.13
CA GLY A 40 -31.30 59.22 -41.57
C GLY A 40 -29.98 59.04 -42.34
N GLU A 41 -29.78 59.79 -43.43
CA GLU A 41 -28.56 59.69 -44.26
C GLU A 41 -27.27 60.04 -43.52
N ALA A 42 -27.33 60.98 -42.56
CA ALA A 42 -26.15 61.39 -41.78
C ALA A 42 -25.70 60.30 -40.79
N GLY A 43 -26.59 59.37 -40.43
CA GLY A 43 -26.32 58.28 -39.47
C GLY A 43 -25.76 56.99 -40.08
N LYS A 44 -25.67 56.87 -41.41
CA LYS A 44 -25.26 55.62 -42.09
C LYS A 44 -23.90 55.06 -41.60
N GLY A 45 -22.91 55.93 -41.41
CA GLY A 45 -21.60 55.52 -40.88
C GLY A 45 -21.65 55.04 -39.43
N PHE A 46 -22.45 55.72 -38.59
CA PHE A 46 -22.66 55.33 -37.19
C PHE A 46 -23.42 54.00 -37.06
N ALA A 47 -24.38 53.73 -37.95
CA ALA A 47 -25.11 52.47 -37.96
C ALA A 47 -24.20 51.25 -38.20
N VAL A 48 -23.20 51.37 -39.08
CA VAL A 48 -22.22 50.30 -39.33
C VAL A 48 -21.36 50.04 -38.10
N VAL A 49 -20.87 51.10 -37.45
CA VAL A 49 -20.08 50.98 -36.22
C VAL A 49 -20.91 50.34 -35.09
N ALA A 50 -22.17 50.76 -34.94
CA ALA A 50 -23.08 50.19 -33.95
C ALA A 50 -23.30 48.68 -34.18
N GLN A 51 -23.46 48.25 -35.43
CA GLN A 51 -23.60 46.83 -35.76
C GLN A 51 -22.32 46.04 -35.48
N GLU A 52 -21.14 46.60 -35.74
CA GLU A 52 -19.86 45.94 -35.47
C GLU A 52 -19.61 45.79 -33.96
N VAL A 53 -19.91 46.84 -33.17
CA VAL A 53 -19.87 46.80 -31.70
C VAL A 53 -20.83 45.74 -31.15
N ARG A 54 -22.03 45.62 -31.74
CA ARG A 54 -23.00 44.59 -31.36
C ARG A 54 -22.48 43.18 -31.63
N ASN A 55 -21.89 42.96 -32.80
CA ASN A 55 -21.27 41.68 -33.15
C ASN A 55 -20.13 41.33 -32.19
N LEU A 56 -19.27 42.29 -31.85
CA LEU A 56 -18.19 42.09 -30.90
C LEU A 56 -18.71 41.77 -29.49
N ALA A 57 -19.77 42.45 -29.04
CA ALA A 57 -20.41 42.17 -27.75
C ALA A 57 -20.98 40.75 -27.68
N ASN A 58 -21.66 40.29 -28.74
CA ASN A 58 -22.18 38.92 -28.80
C ASN A 58 -21.05 37.88 -28.77
N ARG A 59 -19.96 38.11 -29.52
CA ARG A 59 -18.78 37.24 -29.50
C ARG A 59 -18.11 37.18 -28.12
N SER A 60 -18.05 38.31 -27.41
CA SER A 60 -17.52 38.35 -26.04
C SER A 60 -18.40 37.57 -25.06
N ALA A 61 -19.73 37.66 -25.18
CA ALA A 61 -20.66 36.89 -24.35
C ALA A 61 -20.57 35.38 -24.61
N GLU A 62 -20.42 34.97 -25.88
CA GLU A 62 -20.19 33.58 -26.27
C GLU A 62 -18.88 33.04 -25.68
N ALA A 63 -17.77 33.77 -25.85
CA ALA A 63 -16.49 33.39 -25.28
C ALA A 63 -16.53 33.30 -23.74
N ALA A 64 -17.23 34.24 -23.08
CA ALA A 64 -17.41 34.19 -21.62
C ALA A 64 -18.14 32.91 -21.19
N ARG A 65 -19.17 32.48 -21.94
CA ARG A 65 -19.89 31.21 -21.66
C ARG A 65 -19.02 29.98 -21.89
N GLU A 66 -18.23 29.94 -22.96
CA GLU A 66 -17.31 28.84 -23.22
C GLU A 66 -16.27 28.71 -22.10
N ILE A 67 -15.65 29.82 -21.68
CA ILE A 67 -14.69 29.82 -20.58
C ILE A 67 -15.37 29.37 -19.27
N LYS A 68 -16.60 29.80 -19.01
CA LYS A 68 -17.37 29.35 -17.83
C LYS A 68 -17.52 27.83 -17.81
N ASN A 69 -17.92 27.23 -18.93
CA ASN A 69 -18.08 25.78 -19.03
C ASN A 69 -16.75 25.04 -18.80
N LEU A 70 -15.65 25.52 -19.42
CA LEU A 70 -14.33 24.93 -19.23
C LEU A 70 -13.85 24.99 -17.77
N VAL A 71 -14.11 26.10 -17.08
CA VAL A 71 -13.77 26.26 -15.66
C VAL A 71 -14.62 25.35 -14.78
N GLU A 72 -15.90 25.17 -15.11
CA GLU A 72 -16.78 24.23 -14.40
C GLU A 72 -16.32 22.78 -14.55
N GLU A 73 -15.99 22.35 -15.78
CA GLU A 73 -15.41 21.03 -16.04
C GLU A 73 -14.07 20.82 -15.30
N ALA A 74 -13.19 21.83 -15.33
CA ALA A 74 -11.93 21.78 -14.60
C ALA A 74 -12.13 21.65 -13.08
N THR A 75 -13.18 22.29 -12.54
CA THR A 75 -13.53 22.20 -11.11
C THR A 75 -13.98 20.80 -10.74
N ILE A 76 -14.82 20.17 -11.57
CA ILE A 76 -15.27 18.79 -11.37
C ILE A 76 -14.06 17.85 -11.35
N LYS A 77 -13.18 17.95 -12.36
CA LYS A 77 -11.97 17.13 -12.43
C LYS A 77 -11.02 17.34 -11.25
N ALA A 78 -10.88 18.57 -10.76
CA ALA A 78 -10.08 18.85 -9.58
C ALA A 78 -10.68 18.20 -8.31
N ASN A 79 -11.99 18.27 -8.13
CA ASN A 79 -12.67 17.61 -7.00
C ASN A 79 -12.57 16.08 -7.08
N ASP A 80 -12.73 15.48 -8.26
CA ASP A 80 -12.51 14.05 -8.47
C ASP A 80 -11.07 13.67 -8.06
N GLY A 81 -10.08 14.46 -8.50
CA GLY A 81 -8.69 14.28 -8.10
C GLY A 81 -8.46 14.39 -6.59
N LYS A 82 -9.21 15.26 -5.89
CA LYS A 82 -9.19 15.40 -4.42
C LYS A 82 -9.66 14.11 -3.76
N LEU A 83 -10.76 13.54 -4.23
CA LEU A 83 -11.34 12.30 -3.69
C LEU A 83 -10.37 11.13 -3.88
N ILE A 84 -9.88 10.94 -5.10
CA ILE A 84 -8.91 9.87 -5.41
C ILE A 84 -7.65 9.99 -4.52
N SER A 85 -7.15 11.22 -4.33
CA SER A 85 -5.99 11.45 -3.45
C SER A 85 -6.30 11.13 -1.99
N SER A 86 -7.53 11.40 -1.53
CA SER A 86 -7.97 11.06 -0.17
C SER A 86 -8.05 9.55 0.02
N ASP A 87 -8.66 8.83 -0.93
CA ASP A 87 -8.75 7.37 -0.89
C ASP A 87 -7.36 6.72 -0.91
N MET A 88 -6.44 7.30 -1.69
CA MET A 88 -5.05 6.88 -1.73
C MET A 88 -4.36 7.06 -0.36
N ILE A 89 -4.61 8.17 0.33
CA ILE A 89 -4.05 8.41 1.68
C ILE A 89 -4.55 7.33 2.66
N ASP A 90 -5.82 6.97 2.62
CA ASP A 90 -6.36 5.92 3.49
C ASP A 90 -5.81 4.54 3.13
N GLY A 91 -5.70 4.23 1.84
CA GLY A 91 -5.02 3.00 1.38
C GLY A 91 -3.56 2.92 1.83
N TYR A 92 -2.83 4.04 1.87
CA TYR A 92 -1.47 4.08 2.40
C TYR A 92 -1.40 3.85 3.91
N LYS A 93 -2.42 4.26 4.69
CA LYS A 93 -2.48 3.95 6.13
C LYS A 93 -2.64 2.45 6.35
N ASP A 94 -3.52 1.81 5.60
CA ASP A 94 -3.73 0.36 5.67
C ASP A 94 -2.49 -0.41 5.23
N LEU A 95 -1.82 0.04 4.17
CA LEU A 95 -0.54 -0.53 3.74
C LEU A 95 0.52 -0.43 4.85
N ASN A 96 0.63 0.73 5.50
CA ASN A 96 1.60 0.93 6.58
C ASN A 96 1.30 0.05 7.80
N LYS A 97 0.01 -0.15 8.11
CA LYS A 97 -0.43 -1.11 9.14
C LYS A 97 0.01 -2.53 8.80
N ASN A 98 -0.25 -2.99 7.58
CA ASN A 98 0.15 -4.33 7.12
C ASN A 98 1.67 -4.54 7.15
N ILE A 99 2.44 -3.50 6.78
CA ILE A 99 3.91 -3.53 6.87
C ILE A 99 4.33 -3.70 8.34
N SER A 100 3.73 -2.94 9.26
CA SER A 100 4.04 -3.03 10.69
C SER A 100 3.70 -4.42 11.26
N GLU A 101 2.56 -5.00 10.89
CA GLU A 101 2.18 -6.36 11.28
C GLU A 101 3.17 -7.39 10.73
N THR A 102 3.63 -7.23 9.49
CA THR A 102 4.63 -8.12 8.87
C THR A 102 5.96 -8.04 9.61
N ILE A 103 6.39 -6.86 10.05
CA ILE A 103 7.61 -6.68 10.85
C ILE A 103 7.49 -7.45 12.17
N ASN A 104 6.37 -7.34 12.87
CA ASN A 104 6.14 -8.08 14.12
C ASN A 104 6.22 -9.60 13.91
N ILE A 105 5.63 -10.11 12.83
CA ILE A 105 5.71 -11.55 12.49
C ILE A 105 7.17 -11.98 12.24
N ILE A 106 7.96 -11.15 11.58
CA ILE A 106 9.39 -11.43 11.35
C ILE A 106 10.16 -11.47 12.68
N GLU A 107 9.86 -10.57 13.61
CA GLU A 107 10.44 -10.59 14.96
C GLU A 107 10.07 -11.86 15.73
N ASP A 108 8.79 -12.26 15.69
CA ASP A 108 8.31 -13.50 16.32
C ASP A 108 9.01 -14.74 15.73
N VAL A 109 9.12 -14.83 14.40
CA VAL A 109 9.82 -15.92 13.72
C VAL A 109 11.31 -15.94 14.09
N SER A 110 11.95 -14.76 14.20
CA SER A 110 13.34 -14.66 14.62
C SER A 110 13.54 -15.17 16.05
N GLY A 111 12.65 -14.78 16.98
CA GLY A 111 12.62 -15.26 18.36
C GLY A 111 12.45 -16.77 18.43
N ALA A 112 11.42 -17.31 17.76
CA ALA A 112 11.15 -18.74 17.72
C ALA A 112 12.31 -19.54 17.09
N SER A 113 12.97 -19.00 16.06
CA SER A 113 14.14 -19.64 15.43
C SER A 113 15.32 -19.72 16.41
N LYS A 114 15.52 -18.70 17.24
CA LYS A 114 16.56 -18.70 18.27
C LYS A 114 16.27 -19.73 19.36
N GLU A 115 15.02 -19.86 19.79
CA GLU A 115 14.60 -20.89 20.75
C GLU A 115 14.76 -22.30 20.18
N GLN A 116 14.38 -22.52 18.91
CA GLN A 116 14.58 -23.79 18.23
C GLN A 116 16.07 -24.17 18.15
N MET A 117 16.94 -23.20 17.86
CA MET A 117 18.39 -23.43 17.85
C MET A 117 18.90 -23.91 19.21
N LEU A 118 18.47 -23.27 20.31
CA LEU A 118 18.82 -23.71 21.67
C LEU A 118 18.26 -25.11 21.98
N GLY A 119 17.03 -25.40 21.55
CA GLY A 119 16.44 -26.73 21.68
C GLY A 119 17.22 -27.81 20.92
N ILE A 120 17.71 -27.51 19.72
CA ILE A 120 18.54 -28.42 18.93
C ILE A 120 19.88 -28.69 19.64
N GLU A 121 20.49 -27.68 20.28
CA GLU A 121 21.72 -27.85 21.05
C GLU A 121 21.50 -28.82 22.23
N GLN A 122 20.39 -28.67 22.97
CA GLN A 122 20.02 -29.59 24.05
C GLN A 122 19.77 -31.01 23.55
N ILE A 123 19.07 -31.16 22.41
CA ILE A 123 18.86 -32.47 21.77
C ILE A 123 20.21 -33.10 21.40
N ASN A 124 21.14 -32.31 20.84
CA ASN A 124 22.46 -32.81 20.47
C ASN A 124 23.23 -33.33 21.71
N GLN A 125 23.20 -32.58 22.81
CA GLN A 125 23.79 -33.02 24.08
C GLN A 125 23.17 -34.32 24.60
N ALA A 126 21.84 -34.44 24.55
CA ALA A 126 21.14 -35.66 24.96
C ALA A 126 21.51 -36.86 24.08
N VAL A 127 21.63 -36.67 22.77
CA VAL A 127 22.05 -37.72 21.82
C VAL A 127 23.48 -38.17 22.11
N ASN A 128 24.41 -37.25 22.35
CA ASN A 128 25.79 -37.61 22.74
C ASN A 128 25.84 -38.40 24.05
N MET A 129 24.99 -38.05 25.02
CA MET A 129 24.89 -38.80 26.27
C MET A 129 24.31 -40.20 26.06
N LEU A 130 23.27 -40.34 25.23
CA LEU A 130 22.70 -41.64 24.86
C LEU A 130 23.72 -42.52 24.13
N ASP A 131 24.53 -41.93 23.24
CA ASP A 131 25.60 -42.66 22.57
C ASP A 131 26.61 -43.21 23.59
N ARG A 132 27.05 -42.39 24.55
CA ARG A 132 27.97 -42.83 25.61
C ARG A 132 27.41 -43.99 26.42
N VAL A 133 26.15 -43.89 26.88
CA VAL A 133 25.48 -44.96 27.63
C VAL A 133 25.33 -46.22 26.78
N THR A 134 25.07 -46.07 25.48
CA THR A 134 24.97 -47.21 24.55
C THR A 134 26.31 -47.93 24.42
N GLN A 135 27.42 -47.19 24.34
CA GLN A 135 28.78 -47.77 24.32
C GLN A 135 29.13 -48.44 25.66
N GLU A 136 28.80 -47.81 26.79
CA GLU A 136 28.96 -48.40 28.13
C GLU A 136 28.17 -49.73 28.23
N ASN A 137 26.91 -49.76 27.80
CA ASN A 137 26.11 -50.99 27.78
C ASN A 137 26.72 -52.10 26.90
N ALA A 138 27.29 -51.74 25.75
CA ALA A 138 27.97 -52.71 24.88
C ALA A 138 29.25 -53.27 25.53
N PHE A 139 30.00 -52.42 26.26
CA PHE A 139 31.18 -52.84 27.01
C PHE A 139 30.81 -53.77 28.16
N GLU A 140 29.83 -53.39 28.99
CA GLU A 140 29.32 -54.21 30.10
C GLU A 140 28.78 -55.55 29.59
N SER A 141 28.04 -55.56 28.47
CA SER A 141 27.58 -56.81 27.86
C SER A 141 28.72 -57.73 27.43
N ASN A 142 29.87 -57.19 26.99
CA ASN A 142 31.04 -57.99 26.68
C ASN A 142 31.70 -58.54 27.95
N GLN A 143 31.81 -57.75 29.02
CA GLN A 143 32.30 -58.26 30.31
C GLN A 143 31.42 -59.38 30.85
N ILE A 144 30.10 -59.23 30.81
CA ILE A 144 29.15 -60.26 31.25
C ILE A 144 29.34 -61.56 30.43
N LYS A 145 29.60 -61.44 29.13
CA LYS A 145 29.91 -62.60 28.28
C LYS A 145 31.19 -63.31 28.74
N GLU A 146 32.27 -62.59 29.03
CA GLU A 146 33.53 -63.16 29.53
C GLU A 146 33.36 -63.83 30.89
N ILE A 147 32.62 -63.19 31.81
CA ILE A 147 32.28 -63.77 33.12
C ILE A 147 31.47 -65.05 32.94
N SER A 148 30.46 -65.04 32.08
CA SER A 148 29.61 -66.21 31.81
C SER A 148 30.42 -67.39 31.25
N GLN A 149 31.39 -67.11 30.35
CA GLN A 149 32.31 -68.13 29.85
C GLN A 149 33.20 -68.70 30.96
N SER A 150 33.71 -67.84 31.84
CA SER A 150 34.54 -68.25 32.99
C SER A 150 33.76 -69.11 33.99
N VAL A 151 32.52 -68.70 34.31
CA VAL A 151 31.61 -69.47 35.18
C VAL A 151 31.26 -70.82 34.55
N SER A 152 30.96 -70.86 33.24
CA SER A 152 30.70 -72.10 32.52
C SER A 152 31.90 -73.05 32.57
N LYS A 153 33.13 -72.53 32.42
CA LYS A 153 34.36 -73.31 32.51
C LYS A 153 34.55 -73.89 33.91
N LEU A 154 34.39 -73.06 34.95
CA LEU A 154 34.49 -73.49 36.35
C LEU A 154 33.47 -74.59 36.69
N ALA A 155 32.23 -74.45 36.22
CA ALA A 155 31.19 -75.46 36.40
C ALA A 155 31.56 -76.80 35.74
N TYR A 156 32.16 -76.76 34.54
CA TYR A 156 32.64 -77.96 33.84
C TYR A 156 33.80 -78.63 34.60
N GLU A 157 34.75 -77.85 35.12
CA GLU A 157 35.87 -78.34 35.93
C GLU A 157 35.37 -78.99 37.22
N LEU A 158 34.45 -78.35 37.95
CA LEU A 158 33.82 -78.91 39.17
C LEU A 158 33.07 -80.21 38.89
N LEU A 159 32.31 -80.29 37.80
CA LEU A 159 31.63 -81.53 37.40
C LEU A 159 32.63 -82.64 37.11
N THR A 160 33.76 -82.31 36.49
CA THR A 160 34.83 -83.26 36.17
C THR A 160 35.52 -83.75 37.44
N ASP A 161 35.86 -82.85 38.38
CA ASP A 161 36.43 -83.21 39.70
C ASP A 161 35.47 -84.13 40.46
N ALA A 162 34.18 -83.77 40.55
CA ALA A 162 33.17 -84.56 41.23
C ALA A 162 33.02 -85.97 40.64
N LYS A 163 33.08 -86.13 39.31
CA LYS A 163 33.08 -87.44 38.65
C LYS A 163 34.34 -88.25 38.91
N SER A 164 35.49 -87.59 39.08
CA SER A 164 36.77 -88.25 39.31
C SER A 164 36.93 -88.81 40.73
N LYS A 165 36.22 -88.22 41.70
CA LYS A 165 36.20 -88.72 43.08
C LYS A 165 35.22 -89.88 43.22
N LYS A 166 35.75 -91.11 43.14
CA LYS A 166 35.05 -92.30 43.66
C LYS A 166 34.90 -92.16 45.17
N PHE A 167 33.67 -92.01 45.65
CA PHE A 167 33.35 -92.23 47.05
C PHE A 167 33.41 -93.75 47.32
N ASN A 168 34.48 -94.19 47.98
CA ASN A 168 34.65 -95.51 48.58
C ASN A 168 34.77 -95.35 50.09
#